data_AF-A0A7S4UST7-F1
#
_entry.id   AF-A0A7S4UST7-F1
#
_cell.length_a   1.000
_cell.length_b   1.000
_cell.length_c   1.000
_cell.angle_alpha   90.00
_cell.angle_beta   90.00
_cell.angle_gamma   90.00
#
_symmetry.space_group_name_H-M   'P 1'
#
loop_
_entity.id
_entity.type
_entity.pdbx_description
1 polymer ?
#
loop_
_entity_poly.entity_id
_entity_poly.type
_entity_poly.pdbx_seq_one_letter_code
_entity_poly.pdbx_strand_id
1 'polypeptide(L)'
;KDARTQHDQLLLQSTSSASDEEAITIAKSHMNVGKLCYDLGILIDAQQEYESALTLLLSHFHGNDNEDIASTMHILGSIHARLGDIAEATKWYEGSLDMKRRLYLKDGVLHHPEIGRGLNGLAMCAIQYYSTRQQGDEDDDEEEEETWEDRAIALLEKSLEQYIEYKPPLSPTKQSNDQDNSNDDDDDYFTNPNHPPNHYDVSHINVNIALLHRQMGKHADAMKYYNEALRIKLLHSEDKEEEDESIVRLYLDIGDCQIYVEDYFSAKFSYEEALRIQFRMKETKDENSNNDDDEEEDDNKTTRFFSFLDSKDEDELQNMRLEQEKKRRKEEEEKLKKSTSMEGVIHHNLGRIYAHEVRKCMIFF
;
A
#
# COMPACT_ATOMS: atom_id res chain seq x y z
N LYS A 1 27.03 -5.44 -23.70
CA LYS A 1 28.15 -4.62 -23.19
C LYS A 1 28.71 -3.73 -24.29
N ASP A 2 29.37 -4.23 -25.35
CA ASP A 2 29.99 -3.37 -26.38
C ASP A 2 29.05 -2.38 -27.12
N ALA A 3 27.82 -2.76 -27.44
CA ALA A 3 26.87 -1.83 -28.07
C ALA A 3 26.36 -0.72 -27.12
N ARG A 4 26.34 -0.99 -25.80
CA ARG A 4 25.87 -0.08 -24.76
C ARG A 4 26.95 0.93 -24.40
N THR A 5 28.19 0.47 -24.20
CA THR A 5 29.35 1.37 -24.02
C THR A 5 29.58 2.26 -25.25
N GLN A 6 29.33 1.75 -26.46
CA GLN A 6 29.36 2.57 -27.67
C GLN A 6 28.19 3.58 -27.72
N HIS A 7 26.99 3.21 -27.28
CA HIS A 7 25.86 4.14 -27.16
C HIS A 7 26.12 5.24 -26.13
N ASP A 8 26.64 4.89 -24.94
CA ASP A 8 26.95 5.82 -23.86
C ASP A 8 28.14 6.73 -24.23
N GLN A 9 29.16 6.21 -24.93
CA GLN A 9 30.25 7.04 -25.48
C GLN A 9 29.79 7.93 -26.64
N LEU A 10 28.87 7.46 -27.49
CA LEU A 10 28.24 8.28 -28.53
C LEU A 10 27.33 9.35 -27.93
N LEU A 11 26.67 9.09 -26.80
CA LEU A 11 25.89 10.05 -26.01
C LEU A 11 26.80 11.09 -25.33
N LEU A 12 27.93 10.68 -24.76
CA LEU A 12 28.91 11.61 -24.18
C LEU A 12 29.59 12.48 -25.26
N GLN A 13 29.79 11.94 -26.46
CA GLN A 13 30.30 12.70 -27.60
C GLN A 13 29.25 13.62 -28.22
N SER A 14 27.99 13.18 -28.31
CA SER A 14 26.89 13.99 -28.83
C SER A 14 26.51 15.11 -27.86
N THR A 15 26.56 14.90 -26.54
CA THR A 15 26.28 15.93 -25.51
C THR A 15 27.30 17.08 -25.49
N SER A 16 28.50 16.90 -26.07
CA SER A 16 29.41 18.03 -26.31
C SER A 16 28.95 18.98 -27.44
N SER A 17 27.92 18.57 -28.19
CA SER A 17 27.35 19.27 -29.36
C SER A 17 25.82 19.36 -29.37
N ALA A 18 25.14 18.68 -28.45
CA ALA A 18 23.68 18.63 -28.31
C ALA A 18 23.19 19.91 -27.67
N SER A 19 22.01 20.40 -28.06
CA SER A 19 21.40 21.49 -27.31
C SER A 19 21.08 21.01 -25.89
N ASP A 20 21.08 21.94 -24.92
CA ASP A 20 20.70 21.66 -23.54
C ASP A 20 19.33 20.96 -23.42
N GLU A 21 18.45 21.14 -24.40
CA GLU A 21 17.10 20.55 -24.50
C GLU A 21 17.12 19.07 -24.95
N GLU A 22 18.06 18.68 -25.82
CA GLU A 22 18.24 17.29 -26.23
C GLU A 22 18.71 16.41 -25.06
N ALA A 23 19.61 16.93 -24.21
CA ALA A 23 20.11 16.23 -23.04
C ALA A 23 18.99 15.90 -22.02
N ILE A 24 18.08 16.84 -21.76
CA ILE A 24 16.91 16.60 -20.90
C ILE A 24 16.01 15.53 -21.50
N THR A 25 15.76 15.58 -22.81
CA THR A 25 14.88 14.62 -23.49
C THR A 25 15.43 13.20 -23.39
N ILE A 26 16.74 13.04 -23.54
CA ILE A 26 17.42 11.75 -23.39
C ILE A 26 17.36 11.26 -21.94
N ALA A 27 17.61 12.14 -20.96
CA ALA A 27 17.47 11.80 -19.55
C ALA A 27 16.07 11.27 -19.20
N LYS A 28 15.00 11.92 -19.70
CA LYS A 28 13.62 11.47 -19.51
C LYS A 28 13.35 10.11 -20.17
N SER A 29 13.97 9.85 -21.32
CA SER A 29 13.91 8.53 -21.94
C SER A 29 14.54 7.45 -21.06
N HIS A 30 15.73 7.70 -20.51
CA HIS A 30 16.37 6.80 -19.55
C HIS A 30 15.50 6.57 -18.30
N MET A 31 14.88 7.62 -17.74
CA MET A 31 13.97 7.47 -16.59
C MET A 31 12.76 6.57 -16.92
N ASN A 32 12.21 6.68 -18.13
CA ASN A 32 11.08 5.85 -18.56
C ASN A 32 11.47 4.39 -18.76
N VAL A 33 12.63 4.12 -19.38
CA VAL A 33 13.16 2.75 -19.53
C VAL A 33 13.50 2.17 -18.16
N GLY A 34 14.16 2.95 -17.30
CA GLY A 34 14.47 2.57 -15.93
C GLY A 34 13.22 2.21 -15.13
N LYS A 35 12.13 2.98 -15.29
CA LYS A 35 10.83 2.68 -14.67
C LYS A 35 10.29 1.33 -15.15
N LEU A 36 10.29 1.09 -16.45
CA LEU A 36 9.83 -0.19 -17.01
C LEU A 36 10.66 -1.37 -16.48
N CYS A 37 11.99 -1.23 -16.44
CA CYS A 37 12.88 -2.25 -15.86
C CYS A 37 12.58 -2.47 -14.37
N TYR A 38 12.34 -1.41 -13.61
CA TYR A 38 12.00 -1.47 -12.19
C TYR A 38 10.69 -2.22 -11.94
N ASP A 39 9.66 -1.92 -12.73
CA ASP A 39 8.34 -2.54 -12.66
C ASP A 39 8.41 -4.03 -13.04
N LEU A 40 9.26 -4.39 -14.02
CA LEU A 40 9.55 -5.77 -14.39
C LEU A 40 10.47 -6.51 -13.40
N GLY A 41 10.98 -5.84 -12.38
CA GLY A 41 11.90 -6.43 -11.38
C GLY A 41 13.34 -6.63 -11.88
N ILE A 42 13.71 -6.06 -13.02
CA ILE A 42 15.07 -6.11 -13.58
C ILE A 42 15.91 -4.97 -12.97
N LEU A 43 16.22 -5.12 -11.67
CA LEU A 43 16.75 -4.03 -10.83
C LEU A 43 18.11 -3.50 -11.29
N ILE A 44 19.01 -4.36 -11.78
CA ILE A 44 20.35 -3.95 -12.22
C ILE A 44 20.29 -3.08 -13.48
N ASP A 45 19.39 -3.40 -14.43
CA ASP A 45 19.20 -2.57 -15.61
C ASP A 45 18.49 -1.27 -15.23
N ALA A 46 17.49 -1.32 -14.35
CA ALA A 46 16.84 -0.11 -13.83
C ALA A 46 17.85 0.84 -13.19
N GLN A 47 18.75 0.33 -12.35
CA GLN A 47 19.81 1.11 -11.72
C GLN A 47 20.64 1.86 -12.76
N GLN A 48 21.13 1.14 -13.78
CA GLN A 48 21.99 1.73 -14.82
C GLN A 48 21.27 2.82 -15.60
N GLU A 49 20.00 2.62 -15.95
CA GLU A 49 19.21 3.63 -16.66
C GLU A 49 19.00 4.90 -15.81
N TYR A 50 18.69 4.75 -14.52
CA TYR A 50 18.55 5.90 -13.62
C TYR A 50 19.88 6.60 -13.32
N GLU A 51 21.00 5.89 -13.23
CA GLU A 51 22.34 6.49 -13.09
C GLU A 51 22.73 7.30 -14.35
N SER A 52 22.40 6.80 -15.54
CA SER A 52 22.57 7.53 -16.81
C SER A 52 21.71 8.78 -16.85
N ALA A 53 20.43 8.69 -16.47
CA ALA A 53 19.54 9.84 -16.36
C ALA A 53 20.08 10.88 -15.37
N LEU A 54 20.50 10.44 -14.17
CA LEU A 54 21.03 11.32 -13.13
C LEU A 54 22.26 12.08 -13.60
N THR A 55 23.16 11.42 -14.31
CA THR A 55 24.39 12.04 -14.85
C THR A 55 24.06 13.16 -15.84
N LEU A 56 23.12 12.91 -16.77
CA LEU A 56 22.67 13.91 -17.73
C LEU A 56 21.98 15.10 -17.06
N LEU A 57 21.09 14.83 -16.10
CA LEU A 57 20.37 15.87 -15.36
C LEU A 57 21.32 16.73 -14.52
N LEU A 58 22.25 16.12 -13.78
CA LEU A 58 23.26 16.84 -12.99
C LEU A 58 24.15 17.72 -13.87
N SER A 59 24.55 17.22 -15.05
CA SER A 59 25.32 18.01 -16.02
C SER A 59 24.53 19.21 -16.53
N HIS A 60 23.28 18.99 -16.95
CA HIS A 60 22.42 20.04 -17.49
C HIS A 60 22.11 21.14 -16.45
N PHE A 61 21.70 20.73 -15.25
CA PHE A 61 21.36 21.67 -14.18
C PHE A 61 22.58 22.19 -13.42
N HIS A 62 23.80 21.80 -13.81
CA HIS A 62 25.06 22.18 -13.14
C HIS A 62 25.05 21.86 -11.64
N GLY A 63 24.40 20.75 -11.27
CA GLY A 63 24.22 20.33 -9.87
C GLY A 63 23.24 21.17 -9.05
N ASN A 64 22.49 22.10 -9.67
CA ASN A 64 21.43 22.82 -8.97
C ASN A 64 20.25 21.91 -8.65
N ASP A 65 19.53 22.24 -7.57
CA ASP A 65 18.34 21.52 -7.16
C ASP A 65 17.31 21.47 -8.30
N ASN A 66 16.83 20.27 -8.61
CA ASN A 66 15.83 20.05 -9.65
C ASN A 66 14.95 18.84 -9.28
N GLU A 67 13.67 18.90 -9.67
CA GLU A 67 12.69 17.87 -9.35
C GLU A 67 13.01 16.51 -10.00
N ASP A 68 13.43 16.50 -11.27
CA ASP A 68 13.80 15.27 -11.98
C ASP A 68 15.03 14.60 -11.33
N ILE A 69 15.99 15.41 -10.84
CA ILE A 69 17.16 14.91 -10.08
C ILE A 69 16.70 14.27 -8.78
N ALA A 70 15.90 14.97 -7.98
CA ALA A 70 15.44 14.47 -6.70
C ALA A 70 14.59 13.20 -6.85
N SER A 71 13.72 13.14 -7.87
CA SER A 71 12.91 11.97 -8.20
C SER A 71 13.78 10.78 -8.61
N THR A 72 14.80 11.01 -9.45
CA THR A 72 15.75 9.97 -9.87
C THR A 72 16.53 9.42 -8.66
N MET A 73 16.99 10.28 -7.75
CA MET A 73 17.66 9.86 -6.51
C MET A 73 16.74 9.02 -5.62
N HIS A 74 15.47 9.39 -5.49
CA HIS A 74 14.48 8.61 -4.72
C HIS A 74 14.31 7.20 -5.28
N ILE A 75 14.24 7.08 -6.61
CA ILE A 75 14.06 5.78 -7.26
C ILE A 75 15.33 4.91 -7.14
N LEU A 76 16.53 5.51 -7.23
CA LEU A 76 17.78 4.81 -6.93
C LEU A 76 17.78 4.28 -5.49
N GLY A 77 17.32 5.06 -4.52
CA GLY A 77 17.12 4.58 -3.14
C GLY A 77 16.21 3.34 -3.07
N SER A 78 15.10 3.36 -3.81
CA SER A 78 14.18 2.22 -3.90
C SER A 78 14.79 0.98 -4.55
N ILE A 79 15.63 1.17 -5.57
CA ILE A 79 16.36 0.08 -6.23
C ILE A 79 17.35 -0.55 -5.27
N HIS A 80 18.17 0.26 -4.57
CA HIS A 80 19.13 -0.24 -3.59
C HIS A 80 18.44 -0.97 -2.42
N ALA A 81 17.31 -0.47 -1.93
CA ALA A 81 16.53 -1.14 -0.88
C ALA A 81 16.04 -2.53 -1.34
N ARG A 82 15.53 -2.64 -2.58
CA ARG A 82 15.10 -3.92 -3.17
C ARG A 82 16.26 -4.87 -3.45
N LEU A 83 17.46 -4.35 -3.70
CA LEU A 83 18.69 -5.13 -3.82
C LEU A 83 19.26 -5.56 -2.46
N GLY A 84 18.72 -5.03 -1.34
CA GLY A 84 19.18 -5.31 0.01
C GLY A 84 20.36 -4.43 0.49
N ASP A 85 20.79 -3.46 -0.32
CA ASP A 85 21.82 -2.50 0.08
C ASP A 85 21.20 -1.30 0.82
N ILE A 86 20.87 -1.53 2.09
CA ILE A 86 20.13 -0.56 2.91
C ILE A 86 20.94 0.70 3.20
N ALA A 87 22.26 0.55 3.31
CA ALA A 87 23.15 1.67 3.56
C ALA A 87 23.16 2.65 2.38
N GLU A 88 23.26 2.13 1.15
CA GLU A 88 23.23 2.98 -0.04
C GLU A 88 21.83 3.52 -0.32
N ALA A 89 20.78 2.72 -0.07
CA ALA A 89 19.39 3.18 -0.16
C ALA A 89 19.13 4.39 0.73
N THR A 90 19.60 4.34 1.98
CA THR A 90 19.45 5.44 2.95
C THR A 90 20.08 6.73 2.45
N LYS A 91 21.32 6.67 1.93
CA LYS A 91 22.00 7.85 1.37
C LYS A 91 21.24 8.47 0.20
N TRP A 92 20.72 7.65 -0.71
CA TRP A 92 19.95 8.11 -1.85
C TRP A 92 18.64 8.78 -1.42
N TYR A 93 17.94 8.21 -0.45
CA TYR A 93 16.73 8.81 0.10
C TYR A 93 17.02 10.11 0.87
N GLU A 94 18.08 10.17 1.67
CA GLU A 94 18.49 11.39 2.38
C GLU A 94 18.84 12.51 1.40
N GLY A 95 19.65 12.22 0.38
CA GLY A 95 20.01 13.20 -0.65
C GLY A 95 18.80 13.70 -1.44
N SER A 96 17.87 12.81 -1.80
CA SER A 96 16.61 13.17 -2.43
C SER A 96 15.76 14.07 -1.53
N LEU A 97 15.60 13.68 -0.26
CA LEU A 97 14.79 14.40 0.72
C LEU A 97 15.33 15.81 0.99
N ASP A 98 16.65 15.95 1.11
CA ASP A 98 17.29 17.25 1.31
C ASP A 98 17.12 18.17 0.10
N MET A 99 17.20 17.63 -1.12
CA MET A 99 16.89 18.39 -2.32
C MET A 99 15.43 18.80 -2.38
N LYS A 100 14.49 17.89 -2.08
CA LYS A 100 13.05 18.18 -2.04
C LYS A 100 12.70 19.25 -1.00
N ARG A 101 13.32 19.21 0.18
CA ARG A 101 13.18 20.28 1.19
C ARG A 101 13.62 21.63 0.65
N ARG A 102 14.77 21.68 -0.03
CA ARG A 102 15.25 22.91 -0.67
C ARG A 102 14.40 23.35 -1.86
N LEU A 103 13.69 22.45 -2.54
CA LEU A 103 12.81 22.81 -3.64
C LEU A 103 11.48 23.37 -3.12
N TYR A 104 10.83 22.66 -2.19
CA TYR A 104 9.43 22.92 -1.84
C TYR A 104 9.26 23.84 -0.63
N LEU A 105 10.22 23.96 0.27
CA LEU A 105 10.09 24.79 1.48
C LEU A 105 10.55 26.25 1.27
N LYS A 106 10.88 26.66 0.04
CA LYS A 106 11.39 28.03 -0.26
C LYS A 106 10.30 29.10 -0.29
N ASP A 107 9.03 28.74 -0.48
CA ASP A 107 7.93 29.68 -0.75
C ASP A 107 6.85 29.73 0.35
N GLY A 108 7.23 29.43 1.61
CA GLY A 108 6.30 29.45 2.75
C GLY A 108 5.34 28.25 2.82
N VAL A 109 5.46 27.31 1.88
CA VAL A 109 4.87 25.97 1.97
C VAL A 109 5.61 25.20 3.07
N LEU A 110 4.89 24.76 4.10
CA LEU A 110 5.44 24.04 5.24
C LEU A 110 5.44 22.51 5.03
N HIS A 111 4.50 22.02 4.21
CA HIS A 111 4.25 20.60 4.00
C HIS A 111 4.15 20.31 2.51
N HIS A 112 4.75 19.22 2.03
CA HIS A 112 4.67 18.84 0.62
C HIS A 112 4.69 17.31 0.46
N PRO A 113 3.79 16.71 -0.33
CA PRO A 113 3.70 15.25 -0.53
C PRO A 113 5.04 14.59 -0.92
N GLU A 114 5.82 15.25 -1.78
CA GLU A 114 7.14 14.73 -2.19
C GLU A 114 8.13 14.57 -1.02
N ILE A 115 8.05 15.43 0.00
CA ILE A 115 8.83 15.30 1.25
C ILE A 115 8.33 14.08 2.03
N GLY A 116 7.01 13.91 2.12
CA GLY A 116 6.39 12.73 2.74
C GLY A 116 6.88 11.44 2.11
N ARG A 117 6.83 11.34 0.78
CA ARG A 117 7.34 10.19 0.03
C ARG A 117 8.81 9.86 0.35
N GLY A 118 9.67 10.87 0.54
CA GLY A 118 11.05 10.67 0.98
C GLY A 118 11.18 10.13 2.40
N LEU A 119 10.39 10.66 3.34
CA LEU A 119 10.32 10.18 4.73
C LEU A 119 9.84 8.72 4.82
N ASN A 120 8.84 8.35 4.04
CA ASN A 120 8.37 6.96 3.92
C ASN A 120 9.51 6.03 3.44
N GLY A 121 10.30 6.45 2.44
CA GLY A 121 11.46 5.69 1.98
C GLY A 121 12.52 5.46 3.07
N LEU A 122 12.79 6.47 3.90
CA LEU A 122 13.70 6.35 5.05
C LEU A 122 13.13 5.43 6.15
N ALA A 123 11.82 5.51 6.41
CA ALA A 123 11.17 4.61 7.36
C ALA A 123 11.28 3.15 6.92
N MET A 124 11.06 2.89 5.63
CA MET A 124 11.21 1.55 5.06
C MET A 124 12.66 1.02 5.19
N CYS A 125 13.66 1.87 4.95
CA CYS A 125 15.06 1.51 5.16
C CYS A 125 15.34 1.19 6.63
N ALA A 126 14.80 1.96 7.58
CA ALA A 126 14.93 1.68 9.00
C ALA A 126 14.33 0.32 9.35
N ILE A 127 13.07 0.05 8.94
CA ILE A 127 12.41 -1.24 9.19
C ILE A 127 13.24 -2.41 8.63
N GLN A 128 13.76 -2.27 7.41
CA GLN A 128 14.55 -3.32 6.77
C GLN A 128 15.92 -3.52 7.44
N TYR A 129 16.56 -2.44 7.89
CA TYR A 129 17.82 -2.48 8.63
C TYR A 129 17.67 -3.22 9.97
N TYR A 130 16.64 -2.89 10.75
CA TYR A 130 16.46 -3.50 12.07
C TYR A 130 15.91 -4.93 12.01
N SER A 131 15.04 -5.24 11.03
CA SER A 131 14.57 -6.63 10.83
C SER A 131 15.71 -7.58 10.42
N THR A 132 16.72 -7.11 9.69
CA THR A 132 17.90 -7.91 9.35
C THR A 132 18.87 -8.06 10.52
N ARG A 133 18.99 -7.05 11.39
CA ARG A 133 19.81 -7.11 12.60
C ARG A 133 19.27 -8.12 13.62
N GLN A 134 17.96 -8.22 13.79
CA GLN A 134 17.34 -9.23 14.68
C GLN A 134 17.58 -10.68 14.22
N GLN A 135 18.00 -10.91 12.97
CA GLN A 135 18.31 -12.26 12.47
C GLN A 135 19.79 -12.66 12.67
N GLY A 136 20.66 -11.73 13.09
CA GLY A 136 22.08 -11.97 13.27
C GLY A 136 22.54 -11.57 14.67
N ASP A 137 22.51 -12.54 15.59
CA ASP A 137 23.03 -12.53 16.96
C ASP A 137 22.61 -11.33 17.85
N GLU A 138 21.80 -11.64 18.87
CA GLU A 138 21.42 -10.77 19.97
C GLU A 138 22.65 -10.46 20.84
N ASP A 139 23.34 -9.38 20.55
CA ASP A 139 24.17 -8.72 21.56
C ASP A 139 23.29 -7.72 22.32
N ASP A 140 22.93 -8.13 23.54
CA ASP A 140 22.30 -7.38 24.61
C ASP A 140 22.99 -6.03 24.83
N ASP A 141 22.34 -4.93 24.47
CA ASP A 141 22.54 -3.64 25.12
C ASP A 141 21.14 -3.02 25.36
N GLU A 142 20.56 -3.40 26.50
CA GLU A 142 19.45 -2.70 27.13
C GLU A 142 19.96 -1.30 27.54
N GLU A 143 19.54 -0.24 26.83
CA GLU A 143 19.30 1.13 27.35
C GLU A 143 19.07 2.13 26.19
N GLU A 144 17.97 1.99 25.42
CA GLU A 144 17.38 3.13 24.71
C GLU A 144 15.85 3.12 24.89
N GLU A 145 15.32 4.23 25.41
CA GLU A 145 13.91 4.42 25.81
C GLU A 145 12.95 4.54 24.59
N GLU A 146 13.49 4.56 23.37
CA GLU A 146 12.76 4.62 22.10
C GLU A 146 13.16 3.42 21.23
N THR A 147 12.21 2.53 20.93
CA THR A 147 12.52 1.36 20.10
C THR A 147 12.68 1.76 18.64
N TRP A 148 13.33 0.91 17.82
CA TRP A 148 13.45 1.19 16.40
C TRP A 148 12.09 1.25 15.69
N GLU A 149 11.08 0.51 16.20
CA GLU A 149 9.70 0.59 15.75
C GLU A 149 9.14 2.00 15.97
N ASP A 150 9.35 2.58 17.17
CA ASP A 150 8.88 3.93 17.48
C ASP A 150 9.54 4.97 16.56
N ARG A 151 10.84 4.83 16.28
CA ARG A 151 11.55 5.70 15.32
C ARG A 151 11.02 5.56 13.89
N ALA A 152 10.70 4.35 13.45
CA ALA A 152 10.11 4.10 12.13
C ALA A 152 8.69 4.68 12.03
N ILE A 153 7.86 4.47 13.05
CA ILE A 153 6.52 5.05 13.16
C ILE A 153 6.61 6.58 13.11
N ALA A 154 7.52 7.20 13.85
CA ALA A 154 7.67 8.66 13.85
C ALA A 154 8.04 9.23 12.46
N LEU A 155 8.81 8.50 11.65
CA LEU A 155 9.09 8.90 10.26
C LEU A 155 7.85 8.77 9.36
N LEU A 156 7.07 7.70 9.54
CA LEU A 156 5.83 7.47 8.79
C LEU A 156 4.73 8.47 9.18
N GLU A 157 4.59 8.82 10.46
CA GLU A 157 3.65 9.84 10.92
C GLU A 157 4.02 11.22 10.37
N LYS A 158 5.31 11.59 10.40
CA LYS A 158 5.80 12.80 9.72
C LYS A 158 5.54 12.74 8.22
N SER A 159 5.63 11.56 7.61
CA SER A 159 5.24 11.39 6.22
C SER A 159 3.76 11.70 6.00
N LEU A 160 2.85 11.16 6.82
CA LEU A 160 1.42 11.45 6.76
C LEU A 160 1.12 12.95 6.92
N GLU A 161 1.76 13.59 7.89
CA GLU A 161 1.63 15.03 8.14
C GLU A 161 1.92 15.86 6.88
N GLN A 162 2.90 15.44 6.06
CA GLN A 162 3.21 16.12 4.79
C GLN A 162 2.07 16.05 3.76
N TYR A 163 1.23 15.02 3.79
CA TYR A 163 0.07 14.90 2.89
C TYR A 163 -1.16 15.59 3.48
N ILE A 164 -1.41 15.41 4.77
CA ILE A 164 -2.59 15.92 5.47
C ILE A 164 -2.56 17.46 5.55
N GLU A 165 -1.41 18.02 5.92
CA GLU A 165 -1.27 19.46 6.13
C GLU A 165 -0.90 20.23 4.85
N TYR A 166 -0.68 19.53 3.73
CA TYR A 166 -0.36 20.19 2.47
C TYR A 166 -1.55 21.00 1.97
N LYS A 167 -1.28 22.29 1.74
CA LYS A 167 -2.22 23.22 1.13
C LYS A 167 -1.66 23.62 -0.24
N PRO A 168 -2.30 23.22 -1.35
CA PRO A 168 -1.83 23.60 -2.67
C PRO A 168 -1.90 25.13 -2.82
N PRO A 169 -0.95 25.74 -3.56
CA PRO A 169 -1.02 27.16 -3.86
C PRO A 169 -2.35 27.48 -4.56
N LEU A 170 -3.07 28.49 -4.06
CA LEU A 170 -4.36 28.92 -4.64
C LEU A 170 -4.19 29.20 -6.14
N SER A 171 -5.03 28.55 -6.95
CA SER A 171 -5.01 28.78 -8.40
C SER A 171 -5.32 30.26 -8.71
N PRO A 172 -4.63 30.88 -9.68
CA PRO A 172 -4.87 32.28 -10.04
C PRO A 172 -6.29 32.55 -10.56
N THR A 173 -7.06 31.52 -10.90
CA THR A 173 -8.47 31.62 -11.31
C THR A 173 -9.44 31.94 -10.17
N LYS A 174 -9.06 31.82 -8.90
CA LYS A 174 -9.87 32.27 -7.74
C LYS A 174 -9.63 33.74 -7.33
N GLN A 175 -8.82 34.50 -8.08
CA GLN A 175 -8.57 35.94 -7.80
C GLN A 175 -9.64 36.91 -8.32
N SER A 176 -10.74 36.43 -8.91
CA SER A 176 -11.84 37.30 -9.32
C SER A 176 -13.19 36.80 -8.79
N ASN A 177 -13.75 37.56 -7.85
CA ASN A 177 -15.16 37.60 -7.44
C ASN A 177 -15.64 36.30 -6.73
N ASP A 178 -16.11 36.28 -5.50
CA ASP A 178 -16.87 37.24 -4.73
C ASP A 178 -16.70 37.00 -3.23
N GLN A 179 -17.01 38.02 -2.42
CA GLN A 179 -17.40 37.83 -1.04
C GLN A 179 -18.74 37.06 -1.02
N ASP A 180 -18.71 35.74 -1.01
CA ASP A 180 -19.87 34.95 -0.58
C ASP A 180 -19.44 33.80 0.32
N ASN A 181 -20.03 33.80 1.51
CA ASN A 181 -19.98 32.76 2.52
C ASN A 181 -20.84 31.57 2.05
N SER A 182 -20.23 30.40 1.85
CA SER A 182 -20.81 29.08 2.15
C SER A 182 -19.66 28.07 2.14
N ASN A 183 -19.25 27.46 3.26
CA ASN A 183 -19.75 26.18 3.76
C ASN A 183 -19.86 25.02 2.73
N ASP A 184 -19.37 25.18 1.50
CA ASP A 184 -19.39 24.15 0.44
C ASP A 184 -17.99 23.55 0.17
N ASP A 185 -16.92 24.03 0.82
CA ASP A 185 -15.53 23.59 0.60
C ASP A 185 -15.10 22.38 1.48
N ASP A 186 -15.87 21.98 2.49
CA ASP A 186 -15.50 20.88 3.40
C ASP A 186 -15.94 19.49 2.89
N ASP A 187 -17.01 19.40 2.08
CA ASP A 187 -17.54 18.11 1.58
C ASP A 187 -16.68 17.50 0.45
N ASP A 188 -16.00 18.33 -0.35
CA ASP A 188 -15.09 17.88 -1.43
C ASP A 188 -13.73 17.39 -0.88
N TYR A 189 -13.31 17.87 0.30
CA TYR A 189 -12.00 17.52 0.87
C TYR A 189 -11.89 16.04 1.28
N PHE A 190 -12.97 15.45 1.81
CA PHE A 190 -13.00 14.05 2.25
C PHE A 190 -13.36 13.07 1.14
N THR A 191 -13.98 13.55 0.06
CA THR A 191 -14.56 12.70 -0.99
C THR A 191 -13.78 12.76 -2.31
N ASN A 192 -12.87 13.73 -2.50
CA ASN A 192 -12.09 13.82 -3.72
C ASN A 192 -10.85 12.90 -3.68
N PRO A 193 -10.76 11.86 -4.53
CA PRO A 193 -9.59 10.96 -4.56
C PRO A 193 -8.30 11.67 -4.97
N ASN A 194 -8.39 12.80 -5.68
CA ASN A 194 -7.21 13.56 -6.12
C ASN A 194 -6.65 14.49 -5.04
N HIS A 195 -7.31 14.61 -3.88
CA HIS A 195 -6.80 15.39 -2.77
C HIS A 195 -5.59 14.69 -2.12
N PRO A 196 -4.53 15.43 -1.74
CA PRO A 196 -3.32 14.84 -1.16
C PRO A 196 -3.56 13.89 0.04
N PRO A 197 -4.46 14.19 1.00
CA PRO A 197 -4.81 13.27 2.08
C PRO A 197 -5.46 11.95 1.62
N ASN A 198 -6.10 11.95 0.46
CA ASN A 198 -6.72 10.77 -0.13
C ASN A 198 -5.79 10.05 -1.11
N HIS A 199 -4.56 10.52 -1.33
CA HIS A 199 -3.64 9.90 -2.28
C HIS A 199 -3.30 8.45 -1.87
N TYR A 200 -3.12 7.56 -2.85
CA TYR A 200 -2.84 6.15 -2.60
C TYR A 200 -1.58 5.89 -1.73
N ASP A 201 -0.58 6.77 -1.80
CA ASP A 201 0.59 6.74 -0.90
C ASP A 201 0.20 6.79 0.59
N VAL A 202 -0.83 7.58 0.93
CA VAL A 202 -1.34 7.70 2.30
C VAL A 202 -1.87 6.34 2.78
N SER A 203 -2.55 5.59 1.90
CA SER A 203 -2.99 4.22 2.22
C SER A 203 -1.79 3.30 2.54
N HIS A 204 -0.73 3.35 1.73
CA HIS A 204 0.47 2.55 1.98
C HIS A 204 1.18 2.92 3.29
N ILE A 205 1.31 4.21 3.58
CA ILE A 205 1.94 4.69 4.83
C ILE A 205 1.12 4.20 6.03
N ASN A 206 -0.21 4.33 5.98
CA ASN A 206 -1.11 3.82 7.01
C ASN A 206 -0.94 2.30 7.22
N VAL A 207 -0.87 1.50 6.16
CA VAL A 207 -0.62 0.05 6.26
C VAL A 207 0.69 -0.25 6.98
N ASN A 208 1.77 0.48 6.63
CA ASN A 208 3.08 0.27 7.27
C ASN A 208 3.05 0.59 8.76
N ILE A 209 2.42 1.71 9.16
CA ILE A 209 2.25 2.07 10.57
C ILE A 209 1.41 1.01 11.30
N ALA A 210 0.30 0.57 10.68
CA ALA A 210 -0.59 -0.44 11.23
C ALA A 210 0.12 -1.77 11.50
N LEU A 211 0.96 -2.22 10.56
CA LEU A 211 1.75 -3.44 10.70
C LEU A 211 2.74 -3.35 11.87
N LEU A 212 3.41 -2.21 12.04
CA LEU A 212 4.32 -1.99 13.17
C LEU A 212 3.56 -2.01 14.51
N HIS A 213 2.43 -1.29 14.61
CA HIS A 213 1.60 -1.36 15.82
C HIS A 213 1.11 -2.79 16.10
N ARG A 214 0.73 -3.54 15.07
CA ARG A 214 0.32 -4.94 15.20
C ARG A 214 1.45 -5.81 15.72
N GLN A 215 2.68 -5.61 15.22
CA GLN A 215 3.88 -6.31 15.70
C GLN A 215 4.17 -6.00 17.18
N MET A 216 3.92 -4.77 17.62
CA MET A 216 4.02 -4.35 19.02
C MET A 216 2.85 -4.84 19.91
N GLY A 217 1.88 -5.58 19.36
CA GLY A 217 0.67 -6.00 20.07
C GLY A 217 -0.35 -4.88 20.32
N LYS A 218 -0.13 -3.67 19.77
CA LYS A 218 -1.02 -2.50 19.87
C LYS A 218 -2.15 -2.61 18.83
N HIS A 219 -2.95 -3.68 18.90
CA HIS A 219 -3.97 -4.01 17.90
C HIS A 219 -5.04 -2.92 17.71
N ALA A 220 -5.43 -2.23 18.78
CA ALA A 220 -6.41 -1.14 18.70
C ALA A 220 -5.87 0.07 17.92
N ASP A 221 -4.60 0.41 18.06
CA ASP A 221 -3.97 1.48 17.30
C ASP A 221 -3.76 1.08 15.84
N ALA A 222 -3.33 -0.16 15.60
CA ALA A 222 -3.21 -0.71 14.24
C ALA A 222 -4.53 -0.61 13.45
N MET A 223 -5.66 -0.88 14.09
CA MET A 223 -6.98 -0.77 13.44
C MET A 223 -7.30 0.66 12.98
N LYS A 224 -6.85 1.72 13.68
CA LYS A 224 -7.11 3.10 13.24
C LYS A 224 -6.49 3.34 11.86
N TYR A 225 -5.23 2.96 11.72
CA TYR A 225 -4.47 3.10 10.49
C TYR A 225 -4.98 2.16 9.38
N TYR A 226 -5.29 0.89 9.69
CA TYR A 226 -5.87 -0.02 8.68
C TYR A 226 -7.23 0.46 8.15
N ASN A 227 -8.10 0.98 9.01
CA ASN A 227 -9.40 1.50 8.58
C ASN A 227 -9.24 2.73 7.68
N GLU A 228 -8.27 3.61 7.96
CA GLU A 228 -8.00 4.75 7.09
C GLU A 228 -7.41 4.32 5.75
N ALA A 229 -6.49 3.35 5.74
CA ALA A 229 -5.97 2.76 4.51
C ALA A 229 -7.09 2.12 3.66
N LEU A 230 -8.03 1.42 4.31
CA LEU A 230 -9.18 0.79 3.68
C LEU A 230 -10.14 1.85 3.12
N ARG A 231 -10.43 2.91 3.87
CA ARG A 231 -11.27 4.03 3.40
C ARG A 231 -10.72 4.63 2.11
N ILE A 232 -9.42 4.93 2.08
CA ILE A 232 -8.76 5.53 0.90
C ILE A 232 -8.82 4.60 -0.32
N LYS A 233 -8.56 3.31 -0.12
CA LYS A 233 -8.66 2.33 -1.22
C LYS A 233 -10.08 2.20 -1.75
N LEU A 234 -11.07 2.10 -0.86
CA LEU A 234 -12.47 2.07 -1.25
C LEU A 234 -12.87 3.31 -2.05
N LEU A 235 -12.39 4.49 -1.66
CA LEU A 235 -12.64 5.74 -2.39
C LEU A 235 -12.11 5.71 -3.84
N HIS A 236 -11.00 5.02 -4.09
CA HIS A 236 -10.42 4.89 -5.44
C HIS A 236 -11.03 3.73 -6.24
N SER A 237 -11.67 2.78 -5.56
CA SER A 237 -12.22 1.56 -6.16
C SER A 237 -13.55 1.76 -6.89
N GLU A 238 -14.24 2.90 -6.69
CA GLU A 238 -15.59 3.12 -7.25
C GLU A 238 -15.62 3.13 -8.80
N ASP A 239 -14.48 3.33 -9.48
CA ASP A 239 -14.43 3.49 -10.94
C ASP A 239 -13.50 2.51 -11.70
N LYS A 240 -12.85 1.53 -11.05
CA LYS A 240 -11.91 0.64 -11.76
C LYS A 240 -11.99 -0.80 -11.31
N GLU A 241 -12.07 -1.67 -12.32
CA GLU A 241 -11.85 -3.11 -12.33
C GLU A 241 -10.42 -3.49 -11.90
N GLU A 242 -9.88 -2.88 -10.82
CA GLU A 242 -8.70 -3.39 -10.16
C GLU A 242 -9.13 -4.52 -9.23
N GLU A 243 -8.69 -5.72 -9.58
CA GLU A 243 -8.71 -6.92 -8.78
C GLU A 243 -8.08 -6.66 -7.39
N ASP A 244 -8.91 -6.25 -6.43
CA ASP A 244 -8.42 -5.58 -5.24
C ASP A 244 -8.05 -6.55 -4.11
N GLU A 245 -7.10 -7.44 -4.40
CA GLU A 245 -6.46 -8.33 -3.40
C GLU A 245 -5.94 -7.53 -2.20
N SER A 246 -5.59 -6.27 -2.43
CA SER A 246 -5.15 -5.33 -1.41
C SER A 246 -6.25 -4.97 -0.39
N ILE A 247 -7.51 -4.80 -0.85
CA ILE A 247 -8.66 -4.57 0.02
C ILE A 247 -9.01 -5.84 0.79
N VAL A 248 -8.96 -7.01 0.12
CA VAL A 248 -9.14 -8.29 0.79
C VAL A 248 -8.14 -8.43 1.92
N ARG A 249 -6.85 -8.16 1.66
CA ARG A 249 -5.80 -8.21 2.68
C ARG A 249 -6.09 -7.30 3.88
N LEU A 250 -6.54 -6.07 3.64
CA LEU A 250 -6.90 -5.14 4.71
C LEU A 250 -8.02 -5.66 5.59
N TYR A 251 -9.09 -6.21 5.00
CA TYR A 251 -10.16 -6.83 5.78
C TYR A 251 -9.65 -8.01 6.63
N LEU A 252 -8.71 -8.82 6.12
CA LEU A 252 -8.07 -9.88 6.92
C LEU A 252 -7.26 -9.31 8.08
N ASP A 253 -6.43 -8.30 7.84
CA ASP A 253 -5.57 -7.71 8.87
C ASP A 253 -6.40 -6.99 9.94
N ILE A 254 -7.51 -6.34 9.55
CA ILE A 254 -8.50 -5.76 10.47
C ILE A 254 -9.19 -6.86 11.28
N GLY A 255 -9.67 -7.92 10.62
CA GLY A 255 -10.32 -9.05 11.28
C GLY A 255 -9.42 -9.75 12.30
N ASP A 256 -8.13 -9.92 11.97
CA ASP A 256 -7.12 -10.45 12.88
C ASP A 256 -6.97 -9.55 14.10
N CYS A 257 -6.84 -8.24 13.91
CA CYS A 257 -6.75 -7.28 15.02
C CYS A 257 -8.02 -7.29 15.90
N GLN A 258 -9.21 -7.42 15.30
CA GLN A 258 -10.49 -7.51 15.99
C GLN A 258 -10.59 -8.78 16.85
N ILE A 259 -10.08 -9.92 16.38
CA ILE A 259 -9.95 -11.14 17.21
C ILE A 259 -9.11 -10.86 18.46
N TYR A 260 -7.98 -10.16 18.31
CA TYR A 260 -7.07 -9.89 19.44
C TYR A 260 -7.67 -8.94 20.47
N VAL A 261 -8.52 -7.99 20.07
CA VAL A 261 -9.27 -7.13 20.99
C VAL A 261 -10.60 -7.75 21.46
N GLU A 262 -10.83 -9.02 21.14
CA GLU A 262 -12.04 -9.79 21.47
C GLU A 262 -13.35 -9.25 20.88
N ASP A 263 -13.27 -8.43 19.83
CA ASP A 263 -14.42 -7.99 19.02
C ASP A 263 -14.73 -8.99 17.91
N TYR A 264 -15.25 -10.15 18.33
CA TYR A 264 -15.55 -11.26 17.42
C TYR A 264 -16.65 -10.95 16.41
N PHE A 265 -17.57 -10.03 16.75
CA PHE A 265 -18.67 -9.66 15.87
C PHE A 265 -18.15 -8.87 14.66
N SER A 266 -17.34 -7.84 14.90
CA SER A 266 -16.72 -7.09 13.82
C SER A 266 -15.71 -7.95 13.06
N ALA A 267 -14.96 -8.83 13.75
CA ALA A 267 -14.02 -9.77 13.10
C ALA A 267 -14.73 -10.65 12.08
N LYS A 268 -15.89 -11.20 12.44
CA LYS A 268 -16.71 -12.00 11.53
C LYS A 268 -17.11 -11.18 10.29
N PHE A 269 -17.61 -9.97 10.49
CA PHE A 269 -18.00 -9.08 9.39
C PHE A 269 -16.83 -8.81 8.43
N SER A 270 -15.65 -8.47 8.95
CA SER A 270 -14.46 -8.22 8.12
C SER A 270 -14.06 -9.45 7.31
N TYR A 271 -14.08 -10.65 7.89
CA TYR A 271 -13.80 -11.88 7.13
C TYR A 271 -14.86 -12.21 6.09
N GLU A 272 -16.14 -11.93 6.36
CA GLU A 272 -17.22 -12.12 5.40
C GLU A 272 -17.10 -11.17 4.20
N GLU A 273 -16.74 -9.91 4.43
CA GLU A 273 -16.47 -8.97 3.33
C GLU A 273 -15.22 -9.35 2.53
N ALA A 274 -14.16 -9.84 3.18
CA ALA A 274 -12.99 -10.39 2.49
C ALA A 274 -13.37 -11.54 1.54
N LEU A 275 -14.19 -12.49 2.01
CA LEU A 275 -14.71 -13.59 1.18
C LEU A 275 -15.55 -13.07 0.02
N ARG A 276 -16.46 -12.13 0.30
CA ARG A 276 -17.37 -11.56 -0.71
C ARG A 276 -16.61 -10.93 -1.87
N ILE A 277 -15.56 -10.16 -1.58
CA ILE A 277 -14.72 -9.55 -2.62
C ILE A 277 -13.95 -10.64 -3.37
N GLN A 278 -13.38 -11.62 -2.66
CA GLN A 278 -12.66 -12.72 -3.28
C GLN A 278 -13.53 -13.56 -4.24
N PHE A 279 -14.81 -13.79 -3.92
CA PHE A 279 -15.75 -14.47 -4.82
C PHE A 279 -16.03 -13.65 -6.07
N ARG A 280 -16.31 -12.36 -5.92
CA ARG A 280 -16.53 -11.45 -7.05
C ARG A 280 -15.34 -11.43 -8.01
N MET A 281 -14.12 -11.42 -7.47
CA MET A 281 -12.88 -11.47 -8.26
C MET A 281 -12.72 -12.79 -9.04
N LYS A 282 -13.25 -13.90 -8.55
CA LYS A 282 -13.23 -15.19 -9.28
C LYS A 282 -14.26 -15.17 -10.41
N GLU A 283 -15.47 -14.70 -10.15
CA GLU A 283 -16.54 -14.57 -11.16
C GLU A 283 -16.08 -13.71 -12.36
N THR A 284 -15.45 -12.56 -12.11
CA THR A 284 -14.91 -11.70 -13.20
C THR A 284 -13.79 -12.35 -13.99
N LYS A 285 -13.00 -13.25 -13.37
CA LYS A 285 -11.93 -14.00 -14.06
C LYS A 285 -12.53 -15.10 -14.92
N ASP A 286 -13.54 -15.77 -14.40
CA ASP A 286 -14.24 -16.85 -15.08
C ASP A 286 -15.03 -16.30 -16.28
N GLU A 287 -15.74 -15.16 -16.14
CA GLU A 287 -16.41 -14.44 -17.24
C GLU A 287 -15.42 -14.00 -18.34
N ASN A 288 -14.26 -13.46 -17.96
CA ASN A 288 -13.21 -13.09 -18.93
C ASN A 288 -12.55 -14.32 -19.59
N SER A 289 -12.65 -15.50 -18.99
CA SER A 289 -12.16 -16.78 -19.53
C SER A 289 -13.21 -17.55 -20.33
N ASN A 290 -14.51 -17.34 -20.05
CA ASN A 290 -15.66 -18.04 -20.63
C ASN A 290 -16.27 -17.29 -21.82
N ASN A 291 -15.41 -16.76 -22.71
CA ASN A 291 -15.83 -16.46 -24.09
C ASN A 291 -15.96 -17.72 -24.97
N ASP A 292 -15.83 -18.92 -24.40
CA ASP A 292 -16.16 -20.19 -25.05
C ASP A 292 -17.08 -21.01 -24.12
N ASP A 293 -18.38 -20.98 -24.45
CA ASP A 293 -19.45 -21.94 -24.16
C ASP A 293 -19.46 -22.68 -22.80
N ASP A 294 -20.25 -22.21 -21.83
CA ASP A 294 -21.20 -22.98 -21.00
C ASP A 294 -21.75 -22.13 -19.82
N GLU A 295 -22.59 -21.15 -20.11
CA GLU A 295 -23.38 -20.42 -19.10
C GLU A 295 -24.69 -21.18 -18.82
N GLU A 296 -24.86 -21.78 -17.63
CA GLU A 296 -26.17 -21.86 -16.95
C GLU A 296 -26.17 -22.46 -15.51
N GLU A 297 -25.05 -22.91 -14.93
CA GLU A 297 -25.09 -23.64 -13.63
C GLU A 297 -24.61 -22.88 -12.36
N ASP A 298 -23.83 -21.79 -12.47
CA ASP A 298 -23.21 -21.17 -11.28
C ASP A 298 -23.91 -19.93 -10.69
N ASP A 299 -24.70 -19.19 -11.48
CA ASP A 299 -25.52 -18.04 -11.01
C ASP A 299 -26.50 -18.41 -9.87
N ASN A 300 -26.85 -19.71 -9.79
CA ASN A 300 -27.79 -20.24 -8.83
C ASN A 300 -27.18 -20.57 -7.45
N LYS A 301 -25.84 -20.62 -7.31
CA LYS A 301 -25.19 -20.91 -6.01
C LYS A 301 -24.96 -19.64 -5.21
N THR A 302 -24.46 -18.58 -5.85
CA THR A 302 -24.19 -17.28 -5.23
C THR A 302 -25.49 -16.59 -4.79
N THR A 303 -26.51 -16.58 -5.65
CA THR A 303 -27.84 -16.04 -5.32
C THR A 303 -28.55 -16.83 -4.22
N ARG A 304 -28.37 -18.15 -4.16
CA ARG A 304 -28.87 -18.98 -3.04
C ARG A 304 -28.11 -18.75 -1.74
N PHE A 305 -26.80 -18.54 -1.80
CA PHE A 305 -25.99 -18.24 -0.63
C PHE A 305 -26.38 -16.88 -0.03
N PHE A 306 -26.57 -15.85 -0.86
CA PHE A 306 -26.98 -14.53 -0.40
C PHE A 306 -28.46 -14.47 0.05
N SER A 307 -29.39 -15.12 -0.67
CA SER A 307 -30.79 -15.23 -0.20
C SER A 307 -30.97 -16.07 1.07
N PHE A 308 -30.03 -16.97 1.36
CA PHE A 308 -29.96 -17.74 2.61
C PHE A 308 -29.48 -16.89 3.79
N LEU A 309 -28.56 -15.94 3.56
CA LEU A 309 -28.06 -15.01 4.59
C LEU A 309 -29.12 -13.96 5.00
N ASP A 310 -30.05 -13.61 4.11
CA ASP A 310 -31.11 -12.61 4.35
C ASP A 310 -32.40 -13.16 4.98
N SER A 311 -32.54 -14.48 5.18
CA SER A 311 -33.79 -15.09 5.65
C SER A 311 -33.93 -15.08 7.19
N LYS A 312 -34.97 -14.38 7.68
CA LYS A 312 -35.31 -14.18 9.10
C LYS A 312 -36.20 -15.29 9.69
N ASP A 313 -35.69 -16.51 9.84
CA ASP A 313 -36.31 -17.48 10.75
C ASP A 313 -35.22 -18.20 11.54
N GLU A 314 -35.02 -17.80 12.80
CA GLU A 314 -33.83 -18.16 13.59
C GLU A 314 -33.85 -19.60 14.14
N ASP A 315 -35.02 -20.19 14.41
CA ASP A 315 -35.11 -21.42 15.21
C ASP A 315 -35.03 -22.72 14.39
N GLU A 316 -35.64 -22.79 13.20
CA GLU A 316 -35.48 -23.94 12.28
C GLU A 316 -34.11 -23.93 11.58
N LEU A 317 -33.54 -22.74 11.37
CA LEU A 317 -32.19 -22.59 10.84
C LEU A 317 -31.15 -23.06 11.86
N GLN A 318 -31.26 -22.82 13.17
CA GLN A 318 -30.23 -23.25 14.12
C GLN A 318 -29.98 -24.77 14.13
N ASN A 319 -31.02 -25.59 14.00
CA ASN A 319 -30.87 -27.05 14.03
C ASN A 319 -30.38 -27.62 12.68
N MET A 320 -30.84 -27.08 11.55
CA MET A 320 -30.31 -27.46 10.24
C MET A 320 -28.90 -26.92 9.99
N ARG A 321 -28.60 -25.69 10.46
CA ARG A 321 -27.26 -25.07 10.50
C ARG A 321 -26.31 -26.00 11.25
N LEU A 322 -26.65 -26.42 12.48
CA LEU A 322 -25.75 -27.21 13.31
C LEU A 322 -25.40 -28.59 12.69
N GLU A 323 -26.32 -29.26 12.01
CA GLU A 323 -26.05 -30.56 11.37
C GLU A 323 -25.36 -30.45 10.01
N GLN A 324 -25.80 -29.54 9.13
CA GLN A 324 -25.15 -29.34 7.83
C GLN A 324 -23.77 -28.71 7.97
N GLU A 325 -23.58 -27.80 8.92
CA GLU A 325 -22.30 -27.14 9.19
C GLU A 325 -21.31 -28.08 9.90
N LYS A 326 -21.76 -29.01 10.76
CA LYS A 326 -20.87 -30.07 11.29
C LYS A 326 -20.37 -31.02 10.20
N LYS A 327 -21.22 -31.30 9.21
CA LYS A 327 -20.88 -32.20 8.10
C LYS A 327 -19.96 -31.49 7.09
N ARG A 328 -20.26 -30.24 6.73
CA ARG A 328 -19.38 -29.39 5.92
C ARG A 328 -18.06 -29.08 6.63
N ARG A 329 -18.04 -28.77 7.93
CA ARG A 329 -16.79 -28.55 8.70
C ARG A 329 -15.85 -29.75 8.64
N LYS A 330 -16.35 -30.98 8.68
CA LYS A 330 -15.48 -32.17 8.55
C LYS A 330 -14.89 -32.31 7.16
N GLU A 331 -15.69 -32.11 6.12
CA GLU A 331 -15.25 -32.24 4.71
C GLU A 331 -14.37 -31.06 4.28
N GLU A 332 -14.65 -29.85 4.76
CA GLU A 332 -13.85 -28.65 4.56
C GLU A 332 -12.59 -28.67 5.43
N GLU A 333 -12.60 -29.05 6.71
CA GLU A 333 -11.37 -29.18 7.52
C GLU A 333 -10.38 -30.20 6.91
N GLU A 334 -10.86 -31.28 6.29
CA GLU A 334 -10.02 -32.23 5.56
C GLU A 334 -9.43 -31.67 4.26
N LYS A 335 -10.14 -30.75 3.60
CA LYS A 335 -9.65 -30.00 2.41
C LYS A 335 -8.75 -28.81 2.79
N LEU A 336 -9.08 -28.10 3.88
CA LEU A 336 -8.42 -26.88 4.38
C LEU A 336 -7.08 -27.18 5.04
N LYS A 337 -6.96 -28.32 5.75
CA LYS A 337 -5.68 -28.81 6.29
C LYS A 337 -4.62 -29.04 5.20
N LYS A 338 -5.01 -29.00 3.92
CA LYS A 338 -4.14 -29.15 2.75
C LYS A 338 -4.00 -27.87 1.92
N SER A 339 -4.70 -26.77 2.22
CA SER A 339 -4.70 -25.56 1.40
C SER A 339 -4.04 -24.37 2.11
N THR A 340 -3.00 -23.82 1.49
CA THR A 340 -2.36 -22.54 1.87
C THR A 340 -3.06 -21.32 1.26
N SER A 341 -4.29 -21.46 0.75
CA SER A 341 -5.03 -20.37 0.11
C SER A 341 -5.59 -19.35 1.11
N MET A 342 -5.75 -18.10 0.66
CA MET A 342 -6.35 -17.01 1.44
C MET A 342 -7.75 -17.36 1.98
N GLU A 343 -8.54 -18.05 1.17
CA GLU A 343 -9.85 -18.62 1.53
C GLU A 343 -9.74 -19.61 2.70
N GLY A 344 -8.65 -20.40 2.73
CA GLY A 344 -8.34 -21.31 3.83
C GLY A 344 -8.07 -20.60 5.15
N VAL A 345 -7.36 -19.47 5.11
CA VAL A 345 -7.09 -18.64 6.29
C VAL A 345 -8.40 -18.06 6.82
N ILE A 346 -9.28 -17.57 5.93
CA ILE A 346 -10.57 -16.97 6.33
C ILE A 346 -11.46 -18.01 7.03
N HIS A 347 -11.66 -19.17 6.40
CA HIS A 347 -12.48 -20.23 6.98
C HIS A 347 -11.92 -20.75 8.31
N HIS A 348 -10.60 -20.81 8.45
CA HIS A 348 -9.96 -21.16 9.71
C HIS A 348 -10.31 -20.15 10.82
N ASN A 349 -10.20 -18.86 10.53
CA ASN A 349 -10.48 -17.79 11.50
C ASN A 349 -11.97 -17.72 11.87
N LEU A 350 -12.88 -17.80 10.90
CA LEU A 350 -14.33 -17.92 11.16
C LEU A 350 -14.62 -19.15 12.05
N GLY A 351 -13.99 -20.29 11.76
CA GLY A 351 -14.13 -21.49 12.57
C GLY A 351 -13.72 -21.31 14.04
N ARG A 352 -12.68 -20.51 14.32
CA ARG A 352 -12.25 -20.16 15.68
C ARG A 352 -13.27 -19.28 16.39
N ILE A 353 -13.84 -18.30 15.69
CA ILE A 353 -14.90 -17.41 16.21
C ILE A 353 -16.11 -18.24 16.64
N TYR A 354 -16.63 -19.08 15.74
CA TYR A 354 -17.79 -19.93 16.03
C TYR A 354 -17.52 -20.92 17.18
N ALA A 355 -16.31 -21.49 17.26
CA ALA A 355 -15.94 -22.37 18.38
C ALA A 355 -15.94 -21.62 19.72
N HIS A 356 -15.57 -20.34 19.73
CA HIS A 356 -15.61 -19.50 20.93
C HIS A 356 -17.04 -19.16 21.35
N GLU A 357 -17.92 -18.80 20.42
CA GLU A 357 -19.34 -18.53 20.69
C GLU A 357 -20.05 -19.76 21.28
N VAL A 358 -19.82 -20.94 20.70
CA VAL A 358 -20.38 -22.21 21.21
C VAL A 358 -19.87 -22.51 22.63
N ARG A 359 -18.59 -22.25 22.93
CA ARG A 359 -18.06 -22.40 24.30
C ARG A 359 -18.71 -21.43 25.28
N LYS A 360 -18.94 -20.17 24.90
CA LYS A 360 -19.67 -19.20 25.73
C LYS A 360 -21.08 -19.72 26.03
N CYS A 361 -21.81 -20.20 25.03
CA CYS A 361 -23.15 -20.76 25.24
C CYS A 361 -23.15 -22.01 26.14
N MET A 362 -22.13 -22.87 26.06
CA MET A 362 -22.03 -24.06 26.92
C MET A 362 -21.65 -23.75 28.38
N ILE A 363 -21.08 -22.58 28.69
CA ILE A 363 -20.77 -22.18 30.08
C ILE A 363 -22.04 -21.67 30.81
N PHE A 364 -23.08 -21.29 30.07
CA PHE A 364 -24.36 -20.82 30.61
C PHE A 364 -25.43 -21.93 30.77
N PHE A 365 -25.12 -23.17 30.41
CA PHE A 365 -25.91 -24.38 30.71
C PHE A 365 -25.21 -25.21 31.79
#